data_AF-A0A7V9JHG9-F1
#
_entry.id   AF-A0A7V9JHG9-F1
#
_cell.length_a   1.000
_cell.length_b   1.000
_cell.length_c   1.000
_cell.angle_alpha   90.00
_cell.angle_beta   90.00
_cell.angle_gamma   90.00
#
_symmetry.space_group_name_H-M   'P 1'
#
loop_
_entity.id
_entity.type
_entity.pdbx_description
1 polymer ?
#
loop_
_entity_poly.entity_id
_entity_poly.type
_entity_poly.pdbx_seq_one_letter_code
_entity_poly.pdbx_strand_id
1 'polypeptide(L)'
;PVYVAAGTELDGPTPSAAVLLSPFDNLLWDRPFARRIFGFDHLIEVYKPAPQRRFGYYVLPLLWGERIAGRADLKAERREGRLLVRAFHREAGVRASAALDDALDRALARLARTIGLEEVRR
;
A
#
# COMPACT_ATOMS: atom_id res chain seq x y z
N PRO A 1 11.79 -2.59 14.10
CA PRO A 1 11.86 -1.13 13.91
C PRO A 1 12.88 -0.48 14.88
N VAL A 2 13.68 0.45 14.37
CA VAL A 2 14.52 1.33 15.19
C VAL A 2 13.72 2.58 15.48
N TYR A 3 13.65 3.00 16.75
CA TYR A 3 12.99 4.24 17.16
C TYR A 3 14.07 5.29 17.41
N VAL A 4 13.85 6.49 16.87
CA VAL A 4 14.65 7.69 17.18
C VAL A 4 13.75 8.73 17.82
N ALA A 5 14.34 9.73 18.50
CA ALA A 5 13.57 10.83 19.04
C ALA A 5 12.90 11.62 17.90
N ALA A 6 11.71 12.15 18.17
CA ALA A 6 11.04 13.04 17.21
C ALA A 6 11.95 14.26 16.96
N GLY A 7 12.12 14.63 15.69
CA GLY A 7 13.01 15.73 15.28
C GLY A 7 14.49 15.35 15.18
N THR A 8 14.86 14.09 15.42
CA THR A 8 16.20 13.61 15.02
C THR A 8 16.35 13.75 13.52
N GLU A 9 17.36 14.51 13.08
CA GLU A 9 17.76 14.53 11.67
C GLU A 9 18.21 13.12 11.28
N LEU A 10 17.53 12.55 10.29
CA LEU A 10 17.92 11.28 9.69
C LEU A 10 18.90 11.56 8.56
N ASP A 11 20.00 10.82 8.52
CA ASP A 11 20.94 10.90 7.41
C ASP A 11 20.28 10.41 6.11
N GLY A 12 20.41 11.20 5.05
CA GLY A 12 19.93 10.87 3.71
C GLY A 12 18.64 11.60 3.30
N PRO A 13 18.26 11.49 2.00
CA PRO A 13 17.09 12.18 1.50
C PRO A 13 15.81 11.61 2.10
N THR A 14 14.88 12.48 2.49
CA THR A 14 13.53 12.06 2.90
C THR A 14 12.89 11.25 1.77
N PRO A 15 12.46 9.99 2.03
CA PRO A 15 11.83 9.18 1.00
C PRO A 15 10.52 9.85 0.52
N SER A 16 10.49 10.29 -0.72
CA SER A 16 9.30 10.89 -1.36
C SER A 16 8.45 9.87 -2.12
N ALA A 17 8.96 8.65 -2.27
CA ALA A 17 8.32 7.61 -3.06
C ALA A 17 7.16 6.95 -2.30
N ALA A 18 6.02 6.83 -2.97
CA ALA A 18 4.92 6.03 -2.46
C ALA A 18 5.23 4.52 -2.61
N VAL A 19 4.76 3.73 -1.64
CA VAL A 19 5.06 2.30 -1.51
C VAL A 19 3.78 1.53 -1.24
N LEU A 20 3.58 0.43 -1.97
CA LEU A 20 2.59 -0.57 -1.63
C LEU A 20 3.22 -1.55 -0.65
N LEU A 21 2.76 -1.53 0.60
CA LEU A 21 3.25 -2.41 1.64
C LEU A 21 2.69 -3.82 1.43
N SER A 22 3.55 -4.82 1.48
CA SER A 22 3.11 -6.22 1.53
C SER A 22 2.21 -6.41 2.76
N PRO A 23 1.15 -7.24 2.71
CA PRO A 23 0.39 -7.59 3.91
C PRO A 23 1.25 -8.29 4.99
N PHE A 24 2.45 -8.75 4.62
CA PHE A 24 3.44 -9.36 5.50
C PHE A 24 4.63 -8.43 5.81
N ASP A 25 4.51 -7.14 5.51
CA ASP A 25 5.54 -6.16 5.85
C ASP A 25 5.68 -6.04 7.37
N ASN A 26 6.90 -5.88 7.87
CA ASN A 26 7.18 -5.71 9.31
C ASN A 26 6.46 -4.49 9.90
N LEU A 27 6.15 -3.48 9.08
CA LEU A 27 5.35 -2.31 9.49
C LEU A 27 3.89 -2.66 9.80
N LEU A 28 3.37 -3.77 9.28
CA LEU A 28 1.98 -4.20 9.44
C LEU A 28 1.80 -5.40 10.38
N TRP A 29 2.89 -6.09 10.73
CA TRP A 29 2.84 -7.29 11.57
C TRP A 29 2.27 -6.97 12.97
N ASP A 30 2.80 -5.96 13.64
CA ASP A 30 2.28 -5.50 14.94
C ASP A 30 1.10 -4.52 14.74
N ARG A 31 -0.12 -5.03 14.93
CA ARG A 31 -1.36 -4.23 14.80
C ARG A 31 -1.40 -3.04 15.77
N PRO A 32 -1.15 -3.18 17.08
CA PRO A 32 -0.98 -2.05 17.99
C PRO A 32 0.02 -1.00 17.50
N PHE A 33 1.16 -1.42 16.95
CA PHE A 33 2.13 -0.49 16.36
C PHE A 33 1.56 0.26 15.15
N ALA A 34 1.00 -0.46 14.17
CA ALA A 34 0.43 0.14 12.96
C ALA A 34 -0.70 1.13 13.28
N ARG A 35 -1.55 0.81 14.26
CA ARG A 35 -2.57 1.73 14.77
C ARG A 35 -1.97 2.98 15.41
N ARG A 36 -0.95 2.83 16.25
CA ARG A 36 -0.33 3.94 16.97
C ARG A 36 0.40 4.90 16.03
N ILE A 37 1.13 4.36 15.06
CA ILE A 37 1.99 5.16 14.16
C ILE A 37 1.19 5.72 12.97
N PHE A 38 0.32 4.90 12.36
CA PHE A 38 -0.36 5.28 11.13
C PHE A 38 -1.86 5.52 11.29
N GLY A 39 -2.44 5.29 12.49
CA GLY A 39 -3.90 5.26 12.65
C GLY A 39 -4.56 4.18 11.81
N PHE A 40 -3.83 3.11 11.45
CA PHE A 40 -4.23 2.17 10.40
C PHE A 40 -4.49 0.77 10.93
N ASP A 41 -5.61 0.20 10.48
CA ASP A 41 -6.02 -1.17 10.75
C ASP A 41 -5.97 -2.02 9.47
N HIS A 42 -4.93 -2.87 9.40
CA HIS A 42 -4.80 -3.84 8.33
C HIS A 42 -5.35 -5.21 8.74
N LEU A 43 -6.17 -5.81 7.91
CA LEU A 43 -6.50 -7.24 7.97
C LEU A 43 -6.54 -7.73 6.54
N ILE A 44 -5.65 -8.66 6.20
CA ILE A 44 -5.73 -9.35 4.91
C ILE A 44 -6.98 -10.24 4.91
N GLU A 45 -7.81 -10.10 3.88
CA GLU A 45 -9.11 -10.77 3.79
C GLU A 45 -9.10 -11.95 2.82
N VAL A 46 -7.90 -12.42 2.44
CA VAL A 46 -7.66 -13.54 1.53
C VAL A 46 -8.40 -14.82 1.96
N TYR A 47 -8.55 -15.02 3.28
CA TYR A 47 -9.22 -16.17 3.88
C TYR A 47 -10.74 -15.97 4.06
N LYS A 48 -11.26 -14.76 3.88
CA LYS A 48 -12.69 -14.51 3.94
C LYS A 48 -13.36 -14.96 2.63
N PRO A 49 -14.57 -15.53 2.67
CA PRO A 49 -15.41 -15.67 1.49
C PRO A 49 -15.62 -14.32 0.80
N ALA A 50 -15.72 -14.30 -0.53
CA ALA A 50 -15.80 -13.07 -1.31
C ALA A 50 -16.86 -12.05 -0.80
N PRO A 51 -18.09 -12.46 -0.42
CA PRO A 51 -19.11 -11.53 0.08
C PRO A 51 -18.79 -10.89 1.44
N GLN A 52 -17.85 -11.47 2.21
CA GLN A 52 -17.48 -10.98 3.54
C GLN A 52 -16.23 -10.07 3.52
N ARG A 53 -15.64 -9.86 2.34
CA ARG A 53 -14.48 -8.98 2.15
C ARG A 53 -14.97 -7.54 2.10
N ARG A 54 -14.33 -6.68 2.88
CA ARG A 54 -14.57 -5.24 2.90
C ARG A 54 -13.74 -4.52 1.83
N PHE A 55 -12.50 -4.95 1.61
CA PHE A 55 -11.55 -4.23 0.76
C PHE A 55 -11.03 -5.04 -0.43
N GLY A 56 -11.23 -6.36 -0.46
CA GLY A 56 -10.79 -7.19 -1.57
C GLY A 56 -10.05 -8.45 -1.13
N TYR A 57 -9.43 -9.13 -2.09
CA TYR A 57 -8.77 -10.42 -1.85
C TYR A 57 -7.32 -10.25 -1.37
N TYR A 58 -6.52 -9.47 -2.10
CA TYR A 58 -5.09 -9.32 -1.84
C TYR A 58 -4.75 -7.82 -1.82
N VAL A 59 -5.03 -7.22 -0.67
CA VAL A 59 -5.05 -5.76 -0.48
C VAL A 59 -3.72 -5.28 0.07
N LEU A 60 -3.04 -4.38 -0.65
CA LEU A 60 -1.81 -3.74 -0.22
C LEU A 60 -2.07 -2.29 0.20
N PRO A 61 -1.68 -1.87 1.41
CA PRO A 61 -1.75 -0.47 1.83
C PRO A 61 -0.75 0.41 1.06
N LEU A 62 -1.19 1.58 0.61
CA LEU A 62 -0.35 2.60 0.00
C LEU A 62 0.19 3.53 1.10
N LEU A 63 1.47 3.39 1.44
CA LEU A 63 2.22 4.36 2.23
C LEU A 63 2.65 5.51 1.32
N TRP A 64 2.21 6.73 1.63
CA TRP A 64 2.57 7.94 0.88
C TRP A 64 2.87 9.08 1.84
N GLY A 65 4.11 9.55 1.83
CA GLY A 65 4.64 10.39 2.90
C GLY A 65 4.63 9.63 4.23
N GLU A 66 3.99 10.19 5.23
CA GLU A 66 3.99 9.66 6.61
C GLU A 66 2.70 8.89 6.97
N ARG A 67 1.82 8.63 6.00
CA ARG A 67 0.50 8.03 6.25
C ARG A 67 0.12 6.97 5.23
N ILE A 68 -0.77 6.08 5.65
CA ILE A 68 -1.46 5.17 4.73
C ILE A 68 -2.56 5.97 4.01
N ALA A 69 -2.37 6.21 2.72
CA ALA A 69 -3.27 7.01 1.91
C ALA A 69 -4.46 6.20 1.35
N GLY A 70 -4.31 4.88 1.26
CA GLY A 70 -5.34 4.00 0.75
C GLY A 70 -4.94 2.53 0.73
N ARG A 71 -5.80 1.72 0.12
CA ARG A 71 -5.71 0.26 0.04
C ARG A 71 -5.97 -0.16 -1.39
N ALA A 72 -5.03 -0.85 -2.03
CA ALA A 72 -5.18 -1.35 -3.40
C ALA A 72 -5.44 -2.87 -3.38
N ASP A 73 -6.59 -3.31 -3.90
CA ASP A 73 -6.83 -4.74 -4.16
C ASP A 73 -6.19 -5.11 -5.49
N LEU A 74 -5.20 -6.00 -5.47
CA LEU A 74 -4.36 -6.29 -6.62
C LEU A 74 -4.45 -7.75 -7.03
N LYS A 75 -4.40 -7.99 -8.34
CA LYS A 75 -4.30 -9.32 -8.93
C LYS A 75 -3.13 -9.35 -9.91
N ALA A 76 -2.16 -10.22 -9.65
CA ALA A 76 -1.13 -10.55 -10.62
C ALA A 76 -1.67 -11.57 -11.65
N GLU A 77 -1.87 -11.14 -12.88
CA GLU A 77 -2.30 -11.98 -14.00
C GLU A 77 -1.07 -12.35 -14.82
N ARG A 78 -0.37 -13.38 -14.32
CA ARG A 78 0.98 -13.74 -14.78
C ARG A 78 1.03 -14.26 -16.21
N ARG A 79 -0.06 -14.87 -16.72
CA ARG A 79 -0.11 -15.34 -18.11
C ARG A 79 -0.10 -14.18 -19.09
N GLU A 80 -0.70 -13.07 -18.69
CA GLU A 80 -0.84 -11.84 -19.47
C GLU A 80 0.24 -10.80 -19.11
N GLY A 81 1.17 -11.12 -18.19
CA GLY A 81 2.22 -10.20 -17.76
C GLY A 81 1.71 -8.92 -17.09
N ARG A 82 0.50 -8.90 -16.52
CA ARG A 82 -0.15 -7.68 -16.02
C ARG A 82 -0.48 -7.70 -14.52
N LEU A 83 -0.33 -6.55 -13.88
CA LEU A 83 -0.83 -6.24 -12.54
C LEU A 83 -2.17 -5.51 -12.67
N LEU A 84 -3.26 -6.19 -12.31
CA LEU A 84 -4.60 -5.61 -12.33
C LEU A 84 -4.94 -5.00 -10.96
N VAL A 85 -5.36 -3.73 -10.95
CA VAL A 85 -5.97 -3.07 -9.81
C VAL A 85 -7.47 -3.33 -9.86
N ARG A 86 -7.99 -4.08 -8.91
CA ARG A 86 -9.43 -4.38 -8.80
C ARG A 86 -10.18 -3.22 -8.18
N ALA A 87 -9.57 -2.58 -7.19
CA ALA A 87 -10.11 -1.42 -6.50
C ALA A 87 -9.00 -0.65 -5.80
N PHE A 88 -9.19 0.65 -5.65
CA PHE A 88 -8.41 1.47 -4.74
C PHE A 88 -9.33 2.19 -3.75
N HIS A 89 -9.21 1.83 -2.48
CA HIS A 89 -9.99 2.41 -1.39
C HIS A 89 -9.15 3.49 -0.70
N ARG A 90 -9.55 4.75 -0.81
CA ARG A 90 -8.91 5.84 -0.07
C ARG A 90 -9.25 5.72 1.41
N GLU A 91 -8.28 6.00 2.29
CA GLU A 91 -8.56 6.10 3.72
C GLU A 91 -9.32 7.41 4.04
N ALA A 92 -9.97 7.45 5.20
CA ALA A 92 -10.71 8.62 5.65
C ALA A 92 -9.81 9.87 5.71
N GLY A 93 -10.33 11.00 5.26
CA GLY A 93 -9.58 12.27 5.22
C GLY A 93 -8.60 12.41 4.04
N VAL A 94 -8.44 11.37 3.20
CA VAL A 94 -7.60 11.45 1.99
C VAL A 94 -8.44 11.92 0.81
N ARG A 95 -8.11 13.11 0.29
CA ARG A 95 -8.78 13.67 -0.90
C ARG A 95 -8.21 13.08 -2.18
N ALA A 96 -9.08 12.88 -3.18
CA ALA A 96 -8.63 12.60 -4.53
C ALA A 96 -7.81 13.80 -5.06
N SER A 97 -6.69 13.51 -5.71
CA SER A 97 -5.82 14.53 -6.32
C SER A 97 -4.92 13.87 -7.36
N ALA A 98 -4.49 14.65 -8.35
CA ALA A 98 -3.51 14.18 -9.35
C ALA A 98 -2.22 13.67 -8.68
N ALA A 99 -1.77 14.33 -7.62
CA ALA A 99 -0.59 13.90 -6.86
C ALA A 99 -0.75 12.50 -6.21
N LEU A 100 -1.94 12.18 -5.72
CA LEU A 100 -2.24 10.85 -5.18
C LEU A 100 -2.27 9.80 -6.30
N ASP A 101 -2.88 10.13 -7.43
CA ASP A 101 -2.94 9.22 -8.58
C ASP A 101 -1.54 8.92 -9.12
N ASP A 102 -0.72 9.97 -9.32
CA ASP A 102 0.68 9.84 -9.71
C ASP A 102 1.50 8.99 -8.71
N ALA A 103 1.26 9.19 -7.41
CA ALA A 103 1.92 8.42 -6.37
C ALA A 103 1.54 6.94 -6.42
N LEU A 104 0.24 6.64 -6.57
CA LEU A 104 -0.26 5.29 -6.71
C LEU A 104 0.29 4.62 -7.98
N ASP A 105 0.27 5.30 -9.12
CA ASP A 105 0.74 4.77 -10.40
C ASP A 105 2.25 4.45 -10.36
N ARG A 106 3.06 5.33 -9.75
CA ARG A 106 4.49 5.04 -9.53
C ARG A 106 4.70 3.83 -8.61
N ALA A 107 3.91 3.70 -7.55
CA ALA A 107 4.00 2.57 -6.62
C ALA A 107 3.60 1.24 -7.30
N LEU A 108 2.54 1.25 -8.10
CA LEU A 108 2.07 0.11 -8.90
C LEU A 108 3.10 -0.30 -9.94
N ALA A 109 3.65 0.66 -10.70
CA ALA A 109 4.66 0.39 -11.71
C ALA A 109 5.93 -0.21 -11.08
N ARG A 110 6.34 0.29 -9.91
CA ARG A 110 7.46 -0.31 -9.16
C ARG A 110 7.14 -1.74 -8.73
N LEU A 111 5.97 -1.98 -8.13
CA LEU A 111 5.56 -3.31 -7.71
C LEU A 111 5.52 -4.29 -8.89
N ALA A 112 4.92 -3.89 -10.01
CA ALA A 112 4.85 -4.69 -11.23
C ALA A 112 6.25 -5.12 -11.69
N ARG A 113 7.19 -4.17 -11.81
CA ARG A 113 8.59 -4.49 -12.14
C ARG A 113 9.24 -5.43 -11.13
N THR A 114 9.05 -5.20 -9.84
CA THR A 114 9.63 -6.04 -8.77
C THR A 114 9.15 -7.49 -8.85
N ILE A 115 7.90 -7.72 -9.26
CA ILE A 115 7.32 -9.08 -9.35
C ILE A 115 7.31 -9.64 -10.78
N GLY A 116 8.02 -9.01 -11.71
CA GLY A 116 8.21 -9.48 -13.09
C GLY A 116 6.98 -9.33 -13.98
N LEU A 117 6.20 -8.26 -13.81
CA LEU A 117 5.07 -7.91 -14.66
C LEU A 117 5.39 -6.66 -15.48
N GLU A 118 4.90 -6.62 -16.71
CA GLU A 118 5.23 -5.61 -17.72
C GLU A 118 4.21 -4.47 -17.73
N GLU A 119 2.96 -4.78 -17.38
CA GLU A 119 1.84 -3.85 -17.50
C GLU A 119 1.09 -3.66 -16.18
N VAL A 120 0.62 -2.44 -15.94
CA VAL A 120 -0.36 -2.14 -14.89
C VAL A 120 -1.69 -1.81 -15.56
N ARG A 121 -2.76 -2.47 -15.13
CA ARG A 121 -4.15 -2.17 -15.51
C ARG A 121 -4.87 -1.64 -14.30
N ARG A 122 -5.23 -0.36 -14.34
CA ARG A 122 -5.92 0.34 -13.25
C ARG A 122 -7.38 0.61 -13.59
#